data_AF-A0A9P1D588-F1
#
_entry.id   AF-A0A9P1D588-F1
#
_cell.length_a   1.000
_cell.length_b   1.000
_cell.length_c   1.000
_cell.angle_alpha   90.00
_cell.angle_beta   90.00
_cell.angle_gamma   90.00
#
_symmetry.space_group_name_H-M   'P 1'
#
loop_
_entity.id
_entity.type
_entity.pdbx_description
1 polymer ?
#
loop_
_entity_poly.entity_id
_entity_poly.type
_entity_poly.pdbx_seq_one_letter_code
_entity_poly.pdbx_strand_id
1 'polypeptide(L)'
;MLAEPLRLKHLEALKFPGFSSMGESLSRSIQSCYDPEGTAAIIRKKKAQRAALNQYDELLKRVADRDPSAVQEVLQFDQENKLKGQGEFKGKFWIELQQHDDWPKVLEKRSSLGVPPPQ
;
A
#
# COMPACT_ATOMS: atom_id res chain seq x y z
N MET A 1 57.35 20.63 -4.74
CA MET A 1 57.41 21.85 -5.58
C MET A 1 56.17 21.81 -6.46
N LEU A 2 55.06 22.39 -5.99
CA LEU A 2 54.53 23.71 -6.38
C LEU A 2 53.92 23.72 -7.80
N ALA A 3 52.59 23.70 -7.90
CA ALA A 3 51.76 24.80 -8.46
C ALA A 3 50.33 24.33 -8.82
N GLU A 4 49.33 24.85 -8.10
CA GLU A 4 48.04 25.22 -8.69
C GLU A 4 48.22 26.51 -9.52
N PRO A 5 47.40 26.80 -10.55
CA PRO A 5 46.34 27.79 -10.34
C PRO A 5 45.06 27.69 -11.22
N LEU A 6 43.92 28.01 -10.57
CA LEU A 6 42.86 28.99 -10.96
C LEU A 6 41.95 28.80 -12.20
N ARG A 7 40.68 28.45 -11.89
CA ARG A 7 39.40 29.18 -12.17
C ARG A 7 39.27 30.09 -13.41
N LEU A 8 38.21 29.85 -14.20
CA LEU A 8 37.18 30.83 -14.67
C LEU A 8 36.03 30.05 -15.35
N LYS A 9 34.87 29.83 -14.70
CA LYS A 9 33.62 30.64 -14.64
C LYS A 9 32.73 30.59 -15.90
N HIS A 10 31.45 30.26 -15.62
CA HIS A 10 30.21 30.65 -16.32
C HIS A 10 29.87 29.97 -17.65
N LEU A 11 28.81 29.14 -17.65
CA LEU A 11 27.49 29.56 -18.12
C LEU A 11 26.40 28.59 -17.62
N GLU A 12 25.37 29.18 -17.03
CA GLU A 12 24.12 28.54 -16.63
C GLU A 12 23.27 28.12 -17.84
N ALA A 13 22.39 27.15 -17.57
CA ALA A 13 21.05 26.98 -18.12
C ALA A 13 20.89 26.51 -19.58
N LEU A 14 20.26 25.33 -19.76
CA LEU A 14 18.82 25.26 -20.03
C LEU A 14 18.32 23.81 -20.16
N LYS A 15 17.47 23.48 -19.19
CA LYS A 15 16.44 22.45 -19.11
C LYS A 15 15.67 22.20 -20.43
N PHE A 16 15.60 20.93 -20.85
CA PHE A 16 14.43 20.36 -21.56
C PHE A 16 14.19 18.91 -21.10
N PRO A 17 13.16 18.64 -20.27
CA PRO A 17 12.65 17.28 -20.08
C PRO A 17 11.63 17.02 -21.18
N GLY A 18 12.05 16.34 -22.24
CA GLY A 18 11.23 16.09 -23.43
C GLY A 18 10.97 14.60 -23.67
N PHE A 19 9.82 14.13 -23.19
CA PHE A 19 9.00 13.05 -23.79
C PHE A 19 9.69 11.73 -24.19
N SER A 20 9.72 10.75 -23.28
CA SER A 20 9.86 9.33 -23.68
C SER A 20 9.12 8.33 -22.78
N SER A 21 8.06 8.74 -22.05
CA SER A 21 7.22 7.77 -21.35
C SER A 21 5.72 8.08 -21.44
N MET A 22 5.18 8.12 -22.67
CA MET A 22 3.74 7.98 -22.94
C MET A 22 3.42 6.63 -23.60
N GLY A 23 4.35 5.67 -23.57
CA GLY A 23 4.18 4.34 -24.16
C GLY A 23 3.53 3.31 -23.22
N GLU A 24 3.67 3.47 -21.90
CA GLU A 24 3.15 2.48 -20.93
C GLU A 24 1.63 2.59 -20.72
N SER A 25 1.02 3.73 -21.04
CA SER A 25 -0.42 3.95 -20.85
C SER A 25 -1.26 3.24 -21.91
N LEU A 26 -0.80 3.17 -23.17
CA LEU A 26 -1.53 2.52 -24.27
C LEU A 26 -1.50 0.99 -24.19
N SER A 27 -0.41 0.42 -23.69
CA SER A 27 -0.30 -1.05 -23.56
C SER A 27 -1.29 -1.63 -22.54
N ARG A 28 -1.67 -0.84 -21.51
CA ARG A 28 -2.71 -1.23 -20.54
C ARG A 28 -4.13 -1.11 -21.10
N SER A 29 -4.36 -0.17 -22.02
CA SER A 29 -5.67 0.02 -22.65
C SER A 29 -6.04 -1.14 -23.59
N ILE A 30 -5.07 -1.75 -24.27
CA ILE A 30 -5.35 -2.87 -25.20
C ILE A 30 -5.65 -4.18 -24.44
N GLN A 31 -4.99 -4.40 -23.29
CA GLN A 31 -5.26 -5.56 -22.43
C GLN A 31 -6.63 -5.52 -21.74
N SER A 32 -7.15 -4.31 -21.48
CA SER A 32 -8.49 -4.07 -20.92
C SER A 32 -9.64 -4.53 -21.83
N CYS A 33 -9.42 -4.67 -23.14
CA CYS A 33 -10.46 -5.08 -24.08
C CYS A 33 -10.60 -6.60 -24.22
N TYR A 34 -9.64 -7.38 -23.69
CA TYR A 34 -9.60 -8.84 -23.86
C TYR A 34 -10.07 -9.65 -22.64
N ASP A 35 -10.14 -9.03 -21.45
CA ASP A 35 -10.74 -9.65 -20.25
C ASP A 35 -11.25 -8.59 -19.25
N PRO A 36 -12.43 -8.00 -19.51
CA PRO A 36 -13.03 -6.99 -18.63
C PRO A 36 -13.43 -7.60 -17.27
N GLU A 37 -13.70 -8.90 -17.22
CA GLU A 37 -14.14 -9.60 -16.02
C GLU A 37 -12.97 -9.83 -15.04
N GLY A 38 -11.83 -10.31 -15.55
CA GLY A 38 -10.60 -10.46 -14.78
C GLY A 38 -10.08 -9.12 -14.24
N THR A 39 -10.11 -8.07 -15.07
CA THR A 39 -9.68 -6.72 -14.66
C THR A 39 -10.60 -6.17 -13.56
N ALA A 40 -11.92 -6.32 -13.69
CA ALA A 40 -12.87 -5.89 -12.67
C ALA A 40 -12.69 -6.65 -11.34
N ALA A 41 -12.41 -7.95 -11.38
CA ALA A 41 -12.13 -8.75 -10.18
C ALA A 41 -10.86 -8.27 -9.47
N ILE A 42 -9.79 -7.97 -10.20
CA ILE A 42 -8.53 -7.43 -9.64
C ILE A 42 -8.79 -6.08 -8.96
N ILE A 43 -9.54 -5.19 -9.61
CA ILE A 43 -9.86 -3.87 -9.04
C ILE A 43 -10.69 -4.00 -7.76
N ARG A 44 -11.74 -4.85 -7.78
CA ARG A 44 -12.58 -5.09 -6.59
C ARG A 44 -11.75 -5.61 -5.42
N LYS A 45 -10.84 -6.55 -5.68
CA LYS A 45 -9.92 -7.09 -4.68
C LYS A 45 -9.01 -6.02 -4.10
N LYS A 46 -8.30 -5.24 -4.95
CA LYS A 46 -7.43 -4.14 -4.49
C LYS A 46 -8.21 -3.09 -3.69
N LYS A 47 -9.43 -2.76 -4.13
CA LYS A 47 -10.32 -1.85 -3.40
C LYS A 47 -10.71 -2.40 -2.04
N ALA A 48 -11.02 -3.69 -1.94
CA ALA A 48 -11.34 -4.35 -0.68
C ALA A 48 -10.14 -4.37 0.29
N GLN A 49 -8.93 -4.62 -0.23
CA GLN A 49 -7.69 -4.55 0.57
C GLN A 49 -7.47 -3.13 1.09
N ARG A 50 -7.64 -2.11 0.24
CA ARG A 50 -7.49 -0.71 0.65
C ARG A 50 -8.51 -0.31 1.71
N ALA A 51 -9.76 -0.74 1.56
CA ALA A 51 -10.80 -0.51 2.55
C ALA A 51 -10.46 -1.16 3.91
N ALA A 52 -9.93 -2.38 3.91
CA ALA A 52 -9.51 -3.05 5.13
C ALA A 52 -8.34 -2.31 5.83
N LEU A 53 -7.36 -1.84 5.06
CA LEU A 53 -6.25 -1.04 5.61
C LEU A 53 -6.73 0.29 6.20
N ASN A 54 -7.67 0.97 5.56
CA ASN A 54 -8.26 2.19 6.10
C ASN A 54 -9.00 1.92 7.41
N GLN A 55 -9.74 0.81 7.51
CA GLN A 55 -10.38 0.39 8.77
C GLN A 55 -9.36 0.11 9.87
N TYR A 56 -8.23 -0.54 9.58
CA TYR A 56 -7.15 -0.67 10.55
C TYR A 56 -6.61 0.68 11.02
N ASP A 57 -6.44 1.64 10.12
CA ASP A 57 -5.99 2.98 10.49
C ASP A 57 -6.98 3.70 11.42
N GLU A 58 -8.28 3.58 11.16
CA GLU A 58 -9.34 4.13 12.01
C GLU A 58 -9.38 3.46 13.39
N LEU A 59 -9.31 2.13 13.44
CA LEU A 59 -9.31 1.39 14.70
C LEU A 59 -8.05 1.69 15.53
N LEU A 60 -6.87 1.75 14.90
CA LEU A 60 -5.63 2.07 15.60
C LEU A 60 -5.58 3.52 16.08
N LYS A 61 -6.23 4.47 15.37
CA LYS A 61 -6.44 5.83 15.88
C LYS A 61 -7.29 5.82 17.15
N ARG A 62 -8.39 5.07 17.18
CA ARG A 62 -9.22 4.93 18.39
C ARG A 62 -8.45 4.30 19.56
N VAL A 63 -7.59 3.32 19.28
CA VAL A 63 -6.68 2.77 20.30
C VAL A 63 -5.73 3.85 20.83
N ALA A 64 -5.17 4.69 19.95
CA ALA A 64 -4.32 5.80 20.34
C ALA A 64 -5.07 6.84 21.20
N ASP A 65 -6.36 7.06 20.93
CA ASP A 65 -7.27 7.90 21.71
C ASP A 65 -7.71 7.26 23.05
N ARG A 66 -7.15 6.08 23.38
CA ARG A 66 -7.41 5.31 24.61
C ARG A 66 -8.83 4.79 24.74
N ASP A 67 -9.50 4.50 23.62
CA ASP A 67 -10.77 3.78 23.63
C ASP A 67 -10.54 2.32 24.07
N PRO A 68 -11.10 1.88 25.21
CA PRO A 68 -10.88 0.53 25.73
C PRO A 68 -11.49 -0.56 24.84
N SER A 69 -12.48 -0.24 24.01
CA SER A 69 -13.14 -1.19 23.10
C SER A 69 -12.36 -1.41 21.80
N ALA A 70 -11.57 -0.43 21.38
CA ALA A 70 -10.91 -0.42 20.08
C ALA A 70 -9.88 -1.56 19.93
N VAL A 71 -9.19 -1.95 21.01
CA VAL A 71 -8.25 -3.09 20.97
C VAL A 71 -8.99 -4.39 20.64
N GLN A 72 -10.14 -4.61 21.27
CA GLN A 72 -10.96 -5.80 21.02
C GLN A 72 -11.51 -5.79 19.58
N GLU A 73 -11.94 -4.63 19.09
CA GLU A 73 -12.40 -4.47 17.70
C GLU A 73 -11.29 -4.79 16.68
N VAL A 74 -10.05 -4.34 16.93
CA VAL A 74 -8.90 -4.71 16.06
C VAL A 74 -8.70 -6.22 16.01
N LEU A 75 -8.77 -6.90 17.15
CA LEU A 75 -8.60 -8.36 17.22
C LEU A 75 -9.75 -9.12 16.57
N GLN A 76 -10.98 -8.63 16.73
CA GLN A 76 -12.14 -9.18 16.05
C GLN A 76 -12.01 -9.02 14.53
N PHE A 77 -11.59 -7.84 14.08
CA PHE A 77 -11.38 -7.56 12.67
C PHE A 77 -10.27 -8.44 12.05
N ASP A 78 -9.24 -8.80 12.82
CA ASP A 78 -8.25 -9.80 12.40
C ASP A 78 -8.89 -11.17 12.17
N GLN A 79 -9.74 -11.62 13.09
CA GLN A 79 -10.45 -12.90 12.96
C GLN A 79 -11.42 -12.90 11.77
N GLU A 80 -12.15 -11.81 11.57
CA GLU A 80 -13.07 -11.66 10.45
C GLU A 80 -12.34 -11.72 9.11
N ASN A 81 -11.21 -11.00 8.97
CA ASN A 81 -10.43 -11.03 7.73
C ASN A 81 -9.75 -12.38 7.49
N LYS A 82 -9.31 -13.09 8.54
CA LYS A 82 -8.80 -14.47 8.44
C LYS A 82 -9.84 -15.45 7.92
N LEU A 83 -11.09 -15.31 8.36
CA LEU A 83 -12.19 -16.20 7.97
C LEU A 83 -12.86 -15.76 6.67
N LYS A 84 -12.47 -14.61 6.11
CA LYS A 84 -13.06 -14.04 4.89
C LYS A 84 -12.80 -14.92 3.68
N GLY A 85 -13.80 -15.03 2.83
CA GLY A 85 -13.83 -15.94 1.69
C GLY A 85 -14.65 -17.21 1.97
N GLN A 86 -14.90 -17.98 0.93
CA GLN A 86 -15.66 -19.24 1.01
C GLN A 86 -14.90 -20.36 0.29
N GLY A 87 -15.10 -21.60 0.72
CA GLY A 87 -14.46 -22.78 0.13
C GLY A 87 -12.93 -22.65 0.07
N GLU A 88 -12.38 -22.87 -1.12
CA GLU A 88 -10.94 -22.79 -1.39
C GLU A 88 -10.34 -21.36 -1.30
N PHE A 89 -11.16 -20.32 -1.23
CA PHE A 89 -10.71 -18.92 -1.13
C PHE A 89 -10.72 -18.38 0.30
N LYS A 90 -11.16 -19.19 1.27
CA LYS A 90 -11.16 -18.80 2.68
C LYS A 90 -9.74 -18.52 3.16
N GLY A 91 -9.52 -17.35 3.75
CA GLY A 91 -8.21 -16.92 4.25
C GLY A 91 -7.22 -16.44 3.19
N LYS A 92 -7.48 -16.64 1.89
CA LYS A 92 -6.61 -16.08 0.83
C LYS A 92 -6.56 -14.56 0.88
N PHE A 93 -7.70 -13.91 1.14
CA PHE A 93 -7.75 -12.46 1.31
C PHE A 93 -6.81 -11.96 2.40
N TRP A 94 -6.72 -12.69 3.52
CA TRP A 94 -5.87 -12.34 4.65
C TRP A 94 -4.39 -12.42 4.29
N ILE A 95 -3.97 -13.53 3.67
CA ILE A 95 -2.59 -13.73 3.22
C ILE A 95 -2.19 -12.62 2.24
N GLU A 96 -3.06 -12.31 1.29
CA GLU A 96 -2.83 -11.27 0.29
C GLU A 96 -2.84 -9.86 0.89
N LEU A 97 -3.60 -9.62 1.95
CA LEU A 97 -3.59 -8.36 2.68
C LEU A 97 -2.25 -8.16 3.41
N GLN A 98 -1.70 -9.21 4.00
CA GLN A 98 -0.40 -9.17 4.67
C GLN A 98 0.76 -8.90 3.71
N GLN A 99 0.60 -9.26 2.43
CA GLN A 99 1.56 -8.98 1.36
C GLN A 99 1.44 -7.57 0.77
N HIS A 100 0.45 -6.78 1.21
CA HIS A 100 0.26 -5.42 0.68
C HIS A 100 1.36 -4.47 1.17
N ASP A 101 1.83 -3.56 0.31
CA ASP A 101 2.95 -2.64 0.58
C ASP A 101 2.76 -1.77 1.84
N ASP A 102 1.51 -1.42 2.15
CA ASP A 102 1.15 -0.63 3.34
C ASP A 102 0.93 -1.47 4.62
N TRP A 103 0.94 -2.80 4.54
CA TRP A 103 0.78 -3.67 5.71
C TRP A 103 1.87 -3.46 6.79
N PRO A 104 3.16 -3.31 6.44
CA PRO A 104 4.20 -3.00 7.43
C PRO A 104 3.90 -1.76 8.28
N LYS A 105 3.24 -0.74 7.71
CA LYS A 105 2.85 0.48 8.44
C LYS A 105 1.78 0.20 9.50
N VAL A 106 0.88 -0.75 9.24
CA VAL A 106 -0.12 -1.20 10.21
C VAL A 106 0.57 -1.93 11.37
N LEU A 107 1.54 -2.79 11.07
CA LEU A 107 2.32 -3.50 12.10
C LEU A 107 3.11 -2.53 12.98
N GLU A 108 3.80 -1.55 12.38
CA GLU A 108 4.56 -0.54 13.12
C GLU A 108 3.66 0.26 14.08
N LYS A 109 2.47 0.68 13.61
CA LYS A 109 1.48 1.36 14.46
C LYS A 109 0.98 0.48 15.60
N ARG A 110 0.69 -0.79 15.32
CA ARG A 110 0.29 -1.76 16.35
C ARG A 110 1.35 -1.92 17.43
N SER A 111 2.60 -2.14 17.01
CA SER A 111 3.73 -2.28 17.92
C SER A 111 3.91 -1.03 18.78
N SER A 112 3.79 0.16 18.19
CA SER A 112 3.87 1.43 18.91
C SER A 112 2.76 1.60 19.96
N LEU A 113 1.58 1.04 19.71
CA LEU A 113 0.42 1.10 20.60
C LEU A 113 0.31 -0.09 21.56
N GLY A 114 1.27 -1.03 21.54
CA GLY A 114 1.23 -2.25 22.36
C GLY A 114 0.12 -3.22 21.98
N VAL A 115 -0.47 -3.09 20.79
CA VAL A 115 -1.47 -4.02 20.26
C VAL A 115 -0.74 -5.27 19.76
N PRO A 116 -1.18 -6.48 20.12
CA PRO A 116 -0.50 -7.68 19.70
C PRO A 116 -0.55 -7.85 18.17
N PRO A 117 0.50 -8.45 17.59
CA PRO A 117 0.53 -8.69 16.16
C PRO A 117 -0.57 -9.69 15.76
N PRO A 118 -1.08 -9.59 14.53
CA PRO A 118 -2.00 -10.56 13.99
C PRO A 118 -1.35 -11.95 13.96
N GLN A 119 -1.99 -12.95 14.59
CA GLN A 119 -1.56 -14.35 14.58
C GLN A 119 -1.87 -15.07 13.26
#